data_AF-A0A0D2MLG2-F1
#
_entry.id   AF-A0A0D2MLG2-F1
#
_cell.length_a   1.000
_cell.length_b   1.000
_cell.length_c   1.000
_cell.angle_alpha   90.00
_cell.angle_beta   90.00
_cell.angle_gamma   90.00
#
_symmetry.space_group_name_H-M   'P 1'
#
loop_
_entity.id
_entity.type
_entity.pdbx_description
1 polymer ?
#
loop_
_entity_poly.entity_id
_entity_poly.type
_entity_poly.pdbx_seq_one_letter_code
_entity_poly.pdbx_strand_id
1 'polypeptide(L)'
;PVLAPAPRVVGQTVAFNFKKAPDLGNIKRIRITSDGTGFAPGWFLDTVVVEAPSTGKKWTFVFRRWLEDDHLSATETPAQQRR
;
A
#
# COMPACT_ATOMS: atom_id res chain seq x y z
N PRO A 1 13.72 8.83 -12.53
CA PRO A 1 14.35 7.78 -11.69
C PRO A 1 13.31 6.69 -11.38
N VAL A 2 13.34 5.63 -12.19
CA VAL A 2 12.54 4.42 -11.95
C VAL A 2 13.16 3.75 -10.74
N LEU A 3 12.44 3.71 -9.62
CA LEU A 3 12.89 2.99 -8.43
C LEU A 3 13.07 1.52 -8.83
N ALA A 4 14.31 1.02 -8.80
CA ALA A 4 14.58 -0.39 -9.01
C ALA A 4 13.74 -1.23 -8.05
N PRO A 5 13.17 -2.38 -8.48
CA PRO A 5 12.43 -3.23 -7.58
C PRO A 5 13.37 -3.66 -6.45
N ALA A 6 13.06 -3.25 -5.23
CA ALA A 6 13.81 -3.66 -4.05
C ALA A 6 13.77 -5.20 -3.95
N PRO A 7 14.87 -5.85 -3.52
CA PRO A 7 14.87 -7.29 -3.29
C PRO A 7 13.71 -7.66 -2.36
N ARG A 8 12.98 -8.74 -2.68
CA ARG A 8 11.83 -9.21 -1.89
C ARG A 8 12.32 -9.74 -0.54
N VAL A 9 12.39 -8.86 0.46
CA VAL A 9 12.82 -9.21 1.81
C VAL A 9 11.59 -9.35 2.70
N VAL A 10 11.48 -10.50 3.38
CA VAL A 10 10.40 -10.76 4.36
C VAL A 10 10.52 -9.75 5.51
N GLY A 11 9.42 -9.10 5.87
CA GLY A 11 9.39 -8.08 6.92
C GLY A 11 9.91 -6.71 6.49
N GLN A 12 10.15 -6.48 5.20
CA GLN A 12 10.58 -5.17 4.71
C GLN A 12 9.42 -4.18 4.65
N THR A 13 9.64 -2.99 5.21
CA THR A 13 8.77 -1.83 4.99
C THR A 13 9.37 -0.98 3.87
N VAL A 14 8.61 -0.74 2.81
CA VAL A 14 9.02 0.13 1.70
C VAL A 14 8.23 1.43 1.78
N ALA A 15 8.93 2.56 1.81
CA ALA A 15 8.34 3.89 1.83
C ALA A 15 8.40 4.53 0.43
N PHE A 16 7.25 5.02 -0.04
CA PHE A 16 7.13 5.74 -1.31
C PHE A 16 6.77 7.19 -1.04
N ASN A 17 7.58 8.12 -1.54
CA ASN A 17 7.37 9.56 -1.37
C ASN A 17 6.87 10.19 -2.68
N PHE A 18 5.65 10.72 -2.67
CA PHE A 18 5.06 11.39 -3.82
C PHE A 18 5.33 12.91 -3.75
N LYS A 19 6.13 13.44 -4.68
CA LYS A 19 6.46 14.88 -4.74
C LYS A 19 5.32 15.78 -5.19
N LYS A 20 4.39 15.26 -6.00
CA LYS A 20 3.22 15.97 -6.51
C LYS A 20 2.01 15.06 -6.36
N ALA A 21 1.30 15.22 -5.24
CA ALA A 21 -0.01 14.61 -5.03
C ALA A 21 -1.01 15.74 -4.74
N PRO A 22 -2.21 15.73 -5.35
CA PRO A 22 -3.27 16.64 -4.96
C PRO A 22 -3.67 16.40 -3.50
N ASP A 23 -4.20 17.41 -2.84
CA ASP A 23 -4.78 17.21 -1.50
C ASP A 23 -6.03 16.33 -1.63
N LEU A 24 -5.91 15.09 -1.16
CA LEU A 24 -7.01 14.12 -1.16
C LEU A 24 -7.94 14.31 0.04
N GLY A 25 -7.63 15.24 0.96
CA GLY A 25 -8.43 15.51 2.15
C GLY A 25 -8.39 14.35 3.14
N ASN A 26 -9.50 13.61 3.26
CA ASN A 26 -9.60 12.45 4.14
C ASN A 26 -9.65 11.16 3.32
N ILE A 27 -8.59 10.35 3.40
CA ILE A 27 -8.50 9.11 2.63
C ILE A 27 -9.53 8.12 3.16
N LYS A 28 -10.48 7.73 2.31
CA LYS A 28 -11.55 6.78 2.67
C LYS A 28 -11.22 5.33 2.36
N ARG A 29 -10.35 5.10 1.37
CA ARG A 29 -10.05 3.78 0.84
C ARG A 29 -8.76 3.83 0.04
N ILE A 30 -7.98 2.76 0.09
CA ILE A 30 -6.84 2.56 -0.80
C ILE A 30 -6.99 1.24 -1.55
N ARG A 31 -6.43 1.19 -2.74
CA ARG A 31 -6.33 -0.02 -3.55
C ARG A 31 -4.85 -0.25 -3.87
N ILE A 32 -4.35 -1.42 -3.50
CA ILE A 32 -3.02 -1.88 -3.84
C ILE A 32 -3.17 -2.95 -4.90
N THR A 33 -2.46 -2.82 -6.01
CA THR A 33 -2.47 -3.78 -7.11
C THR A 33 -1.04 -4.24 -7.37
N SER A 34 -0.82 -5.55 -7.34
CA SER A 34 0.35 -6.21 -7.87
C SER A 34 0.14 -6.42 -9.36
N ASP A 35 1.16 -6.13 -10.16
CA ASP A 35 1.17 -6.39 -11.59
C ASP A 35 1.29 -7.90 -11.91
N GLY A 36 1.54 -8.73 -10.88
CA GLY A 36 1.61 -10.19 -11.04
C GLY A 36 2.78 -10.65 -11.91
N THR A 37 3.74 -9.76 -12.20
CA THR A 37 4.85 -10.07 -13.09
C THR A 37 5.97 -10.80 -12.32
N GLY A 38 6.52 -11.86 -12.93
CA GLY A 38 7.65 -12.64 -12.40
C GLY A 38 7.29 -14.05 -11.89
N PHE A 39 8.31 -14.78 -11.43
CA PHE A 39 8.17 -16.13 -10.87
C PHE A 39 7.67 -16.01 -9.41
N ALA A 40 6.58 -16.72 -9.06
CA ALA A 40 5.89 -16.63 -7.76
C ALA A 40 5.45 -15.18 -7.39
N PRO A 41 4.35 -14.66 -7.96
CA PRO A 41 3.92 -13.27 -7.78
C PRO A 41 3.35 -12.94 -6.40
N GLY A 42 3.27 -13.93 -5.51
CA GLY A 42 2.65 -13.78 -4.19
C GLY A 42 3.37 -12.81 -3.28
N TRP A 43 2.65 -11.77 -2.86
CA TRP A 43 3.13 -10.81 -1.87
C TRP A 43 2.16 -10.72 -0.69
N PHE A 44 2.66 -11.05 0.50
CA PHE A 44 1.91 -10.86 1.74
C PHE A 44 1.93 -9.39 2.13
N LEU A 45 0.77 -8.74 2.04
CA LEU A 45 0.56 -7.36 2.46
C LEU A 45 -0.01 -7.36 3.87
N ASP A 46 0.81 -6.98 4.85
CA ASP A 46 0.37 -6.85 6.25
C ASP A 46 -0.38 -5.53 6.45
N THR A 47 0.33 -4.41 6.41
CA THR A 47 -0.20 -3.08 6.71
C THR A 47 0.37 -2.02 5.77
N VAL A 48 -0.47 -1.07 5.36
CA VAL A 48 -0.06 0.13 4.64
C VAL A 48 -0.33 1.36 5.50
N VAL A 49 0.66 2.24 5.60
CA VAL A 49 0.55 3.51 6.30
C VAL A 49 0.68 4.63 5.28
N VAL A 50 -0.33 5.49 5.21
CA VAL A 50 -0.29 6.70 4.40
C VAL A 50 -0.14 7.89 5.34
N GLU A 51 0.90 8.67 5.12
CA GLU A 51 1.17 9.89 5.87
C GLU A 51 1.17 11.09 4.93
N ALA A 52 0.51 12.17 5.34
CA ALA A 52 0.50 13.44 4.63
C ALA A 52 1.32 14.47 5.43
N PRO A 53 2.62 14.65 5.12
CA PRO A 53 3.50 15.56 5.86
C PRO A 53 2.99 17.00 5.86
N SER A 54 2.28 17.41 4.80
CA SER A 54 1.71 18.76 4.66
C SER A 54 0.58 19.06 5.64
N THR A 55 -0.15 18.04 6.10
CA THR A 55 -1.32 18.20 6.99
C THR A 55 -1.15 17.49 8.33
N GLY A 56 -0.07 16.73 8.52
CA GLY A 56 0.18 15.93 9.72
C GLY A 56 -0.78 14.74 9.89
N LYS A 57 -1.56 14.40 8.86
CA LYS A 57 -2.53 13.31 8.93
C LYS A 57 -1.88 11.96 8.62
N LYS A 58 -2.35 10.92 9.32
CA LYS A 58 -1.89 9.54 9.17
C LYS A 58 -3.08 8.60 9.07
N TRP A 59 -3.06 7.72 8.08
CA TRP A 59 -4.07 6.68 7.87
C TRP A 59 -3.39 5.31 7.85
N THR A 60 -3.97 4.35 8.57
CA THR A 60 -3.45 2.99 8.64
C THR A 60 -4.48 2.02 8.07
N PHE A 61 -4.04 1.20 7.13
CA PHE A 61 -4.85 0.22 6.41
C PHE A 61 -4.27 -1.17 6.65
N VAL A 62 -5.05 -2.04 7.27
CA VAL A 62 -4.62 -3.39 7.62
C VAL A 62 -5.19 -4.36 6.60
N PHE A 63 -4.32 -5.06 5.88
CA PHE A 63 -4.69 -5.99 4.80
C PHE A 63 -4.59 -7.45 5.23
N ARG A 64 -3.48 -7.81 5.89
CA ARG A 64 -3.14 -9.16 6.38
C ARG A 64 -3.52 -10.26 5.38
N ARG A 65 -3.21 -10.07 4.11
CA ARG A 65 -3.60 -10.99 3.04
C ARG A 65 -2.53 -11.08 1.95
N TRP A 66 -2.53 -12.20 1.25
CA TRP A 66 -1.69 -12.43 0.08
C TRP A 66 -2.32 -11.77 -1.15
N LEU A 67 -1.50 -11.08 -1.96
CA LEU A 67 -1.82 -10.66 -3.33
C LEU A 67 -1.27 -11.72 -4.29
N GLU A 68 -2.10 -12.67 -4.69
CA GLU A 68 -1.74 -13.83 -5.53
C GLU A 68 -2.77 -14.06 -6.64
N ASP A 69 -2.32 -14.65 -7.76
CA ASP A 69 -3.06 -15.11 -8.96
C ASP A 69 -4.35 -14.35 -9.30
N ASP A 70 -5.48 -14.70 -8.68
CA ASP A 70 -6.82 -14.19 -9.01
C ASP A 70 -7.19 -12.92 -8.22
N HIS A 71 -6.33 -12.53 -7.27
CA HIS A 71 -6.51 -11.41 -6.34
C HIS A 71 -5.30 -10.49 -6.35
N LEU A 72 -4.90 -10.08 -7.56
CA LEU A 72 -3.84 -9.11 -7.79
C LEU A 72 -4.07 -7.76 -7.12
N SER A 73 -5.30 -7.44 -6.70
CA SER A 73 -5.57 -6.21 -5.96
C SER A 73 -6.30 -6.43 -4.66
N ALA A 74 -5.85 -5.73 -3.62
CA ALA A 74 -6.59 -5.61 -2.38
C ALA A 74 -7.04 -4.18 -2.18
N THR A 75 -8.23 -4.02 -1.60
CA THR A 75 -8.80 -2.73 -1.28
C THR A 75 -9.18 -2.73 0.19
N GLU A 76 -8.72 -1.72 0.93
CA GLU A 76 -9.03 -1.58 2.36
C GLU A 76 -9.41 -0.15 2.71
N THR A 77 -10.20 -0.02 3.77
CA THR A 77 -10.55 1.26 4.40
C THR A 77 -9.68 1.50 5.64
N PRO A 78 -9.49 2.76 6.06
CA PRO A 78 -8.66 3.04 7.22
C PRO A 78 -9.28 2.38 8.45
N ALA A 79 -8.44 1.80 9.31
CA ALA A 79 -8.90 1.17 10.55
C ALA A 79 -9.74 2.13 11.42
N GLN A 80 -9.44 3.44 11.39
CA GLN A 80 -10.24 4.49 12.05
C GLN A 80 -11.70 4.60 11.58
N GLN A 81 -12.06 4.10 10.40
CA GLN A 81 -13.41 4.21 9.82
C GLN A 81 -14.27 2.95 10.01
N ARG A 82 -13.74 1.88 10.63
CA ARG A 82 -14.54 0.71 11.04
C ARG A 82 -15.28 1.05 12.34
N ARG A 83 -16.40 1.76 12.25
CA ARG A 83 -17.40 1.92 13.32
C ARG A 83 -18.74 1.37 12.87
#